data_AF-A0A9P6WW22-F1
#
_entry.id   AF-A0A9P6WW22-F1
#
_cell.length_a   1.000
_cell.length_b   1.000
_cell.length_c   1.000
_cell.angle_alpha   90.00
_cell.angle_beta   90.00
_cell.angle_gamma   90.00
#
_symmetry.space_group_name_H-M   'P 1'
#
loop_
_entity.id
_entity.type
_entity.pdbx_description
1 polymer ?
#
loop_
_entity_poly.entity_id
_entity_poly.type
_entity_poly.pdbx_seq_one_letter_code
_entity_poly.pdbx_strand_id
1 'polypeptide(L)'
;MLPEIKRLQEHITNLESRNAELELENRRLRELLGSRQNEHTTDTPLASTKVSKSTSEHFIGKQSEKSLTSVSNAAMPVAELGTEASAWAMVARKAARKKPVPKRRTVESAARGFQPITGPVGFGYVYIPRSRRMSRRDVRSRLSVLGVDPYRVLDITFPARSVVGLLVHEQYKDILLAQLGKAKIQVYQDFNPCDPAHLADPTYKNKSDAERLSIAMDIHRNRCCRGLARLRHPIAVAVGRTFLDEGFITDEDLQDALSRCPGTPLSPKKAFMAPNGSQGSSEDQEMDDATRSDYDDEL
;
A
#
# COMPACT_ATOMS: atom_id res chain seq x y z
N MET A 1 23.77 13.73 -47.32
CA MET A 1 22.36 14.05 -47.67
C MET A 1 21.64 12.88 -48.36
N LEU A 2 21.99 12.51 -49.60
CA LEU A 2 21.30 11.41 -50.32
C LEU A 2 21.36 9.99 -49.68
N PRO A 3 22.46 9.53 -49.05
CA PRO A 3 22.50 8.18 -48.47
C PRO A 3 21.66 8.06 -47.18
N GLU A 4 21.52 9.17 -46.46
CA GLU A 4 20.79 9.24 -45.20
C GLU A 4 19.27 9.24 -45.43
N ILE A 5 18.82 9.90 -46.50
CA ILE A 5 17.42 9.86 -46.95
C ILE A 5 17.01 8.43 -47.34
N LYS A 6 17.87 7.69 -48.06
CA LYS A 6 17.59 6.29 -48.42
C LYS A 6 17.47 5.39 -47.19
N ARG A 7 18.36 5.56 -46.21
CA ARG A 7 18.33 4.80 -44.95
C ARG A 7 17.08 5.08 -44.13
N LEU A 8 16.62 6.33 -44.12
CA LEU A 8 15.37 6.72 -43.45
C LEU A 8 14.14 6.14 -44.17
N GLN A 9 14.11 6.15 -45.50
CA GLN A 9 13.02 5.55 -46.28
C GLN A 9 12.93 4.04 -46.02
N GLU A 10 14.05 3.34 -46.02
CA GLU A 10 14.09 1.91 -45.71
C GLU A 10 13.57 1.63 -44.28
N HIS A 11 13.96 2.46 -43.31
CA HIS A 11 13.49 2.33 -41.93
C HIS A 11 11.98 2.54 -41.81
N ILE A 12 11.42 3.55 -42.51
CA ILE A 12 9.98 3.82 -42.52
C ILE A 12 9.23 2.62 -43.12
N THR A 13 9.69 2.08 -44.25
CA THR A 13 9.05 0.90 -44.86
C THR A 13 9.08 -0.34 -43.97
N ASN A 14 10.16 -0.53 -43.21
CA ASN A 14 10.28 -1.62 -42.24
C ASN A 14 9.29 -1.44 -41.07
N LEU A 15 9.18 -0.22 -40.53
CA LEU A 15 8.22 0.10 -39.48
C LEU A 15 6.77 -0.07 -39.95
N GLU A 16 6.45 0.33 -41.17
CA GLU A 16 5.12 0.15 -41.76
C GLU A 16 4.77 -1.34 -41.91
N SER A 17 5.70 -2.16 -42.40
CA SER A 17 5.53 -3.62 -42.48
C SER A 17 5.27 -4.24 -41.11
N ARG A 18 6.04 -3.83 -40.10
CA ARG A 18 5.90 -4.37 -38.74
C ARG A 18 4.60 -3.93 -38.07
N ASN A 19 4.13 -2.72 -38.34
CA ASN A 19 2.83 -2.26 -37.87
C ASN A 19 1.68 -3.05 -38.52
N ALA A 20 1.76 -3.35 -39.82
CA ALA A 20 0.76 -4.17 -40.51
C ALA A 20 0.68 -5.59 -39.93
N GLU A 21 1.81 -6.19 -39.58
CA GLU A 21 1.85 -7.50 -38.90
C GLU A 21 1.19 -7.44 -37.52
N LEU A 22 1.51 -6.42 -36.71
CA LEU A 22 0.91 -6.22 -35.39
C LEU A 22 -0.61 -6.00 -35.48
N GLU A 23 -1.10 -5.30 -36.50
CA GLU A 23 -2.53 -5.11 -36.72
C GLU A 23 -3.23 -6.43 -37.06
N LEU A 24 -2.59 -7.29 -37.85
CA LEU A 24 -3.11 -8.61 -38.20
C LEU A 24 -3.14 -9.54 -36.97
N GLU A 25 -2.10 -9.50 -36.14
CA GLU A 25 -2.06 -10.24 -34.89
C GLU A 25 -3.12 -9.75 -33.89
N ASN A 26 -3.30 -8.44 -33.76
CA ASN A 26 -4.38 -7.86 -32.96
C ASN A 26 -5.77 -8.28 -33.45
N ARG A 27 -5.99 -8.33 -34.77
CA ARG A 27 -7.25 -8.84 -35.35
C ARG A 27 -7.47 -10.31 -34.98
N ARG A 28 -6.43 -11.14 -35.12
CA ARG A 28 -6.48 -12.57 -34.77
C ARG A 28 -6.77 -12.79 -33.29
N LEU A 29 -6.16 -12.01 -32.40
CA LEU A 29 -6.43 -12.06 -30.97
C LEU A 29 -7.87 -11.67 -30.64
N ARG A 30 -8.42 -10.66 -31.33
CA ARG A 30 -9.84 -10.27 -31.17
C ARG A 30 -10.80 -11.38 -31.63
N GLU A 31 -10.50 -12.06 -32.73
CA GLU A 31 -11.29 -13.23 -33.19
C GLU A 31 -11.22 -14.40 -32.21
N LEU A 32 -10.04 -14.66 -31.63
CA LEU A 32 -9.86 -15.71 -30.61
C LEU A 32 -10.67 -15.40 -29.34
N LEU A 33 -10.66 -14.13 -28.90
CA LEU A 33 -11.44 -13.69 -27.75
C LEU A 33 -12.95 -13.74 -28.02
N GLY A 34 -13.39 -13.38 -29.24
CA GLY A 34 -14.79 -13.50 -29.64
C GLY A 34 -15.27 -14.96 -29.69
N SER A 35 -14.44 -15.86 -30.20
CA SER A 35 -14.74 -17.31 -30.24
C SER A 35 -14.86 -17.90 -28.82
N ARG A 36 -14.02 -17.44 -27.90
CA ARG A 36 -14.04 -17.89 -26.49
C ARG A 36 -15.24 -17.37 -25.70
N GLN A 37 -15.82 -16.23 -26.09
CA GLN A 37 -17.06 -15.72 -25.51
C GLN A 37 -18.29 -16.50 -25.99
N ASN A 38 -18.31 -16.95 -27.25
CA ASN A 38 -19.37 -17.81 -27.78
C ASN A 38 -19.35 -19.24 -27.20
N GLU A 39 -18.19 -19.75 -26.75
CA GLU A 39 -18.11 -21.02 -26.01
C GLU A 39 -18.57 -20.93 -24.54
N HIS A 40 -18.84 -19.72 -24.01
CA HIS A 40 -19.36 -19.53 -22.65
C HIS A 40 -20.84 -19.12 -22.60
N THR A 41 -21.53 -19.14 -23.73
CA THR A 41 -22.99 -18.89 -23.81
C THR A 41 -23.76 -20.12 -24.28
N THR A 42 -23.54 -21.26 -23.62
CA THR A 42 -24.57 -22.31 -23.50
C THR A 42 -24.71 -22.62 -22.02
N ASP A 43 -25.31 -21.68 -21.29
CA ASP A 43 -26.24 -21.94 -20.20
C ASP A 43 -26.59 -20.61 -19.51
N THR A 44 -27.90 -20.44 -19.27
CA THR A 44 -28.59 -19.40 -18.48
C THR A 44 -29.38 -18.36 -19.30
N PRO A 45 -30.73 -18.35 -19.20
CA PRO A 45 -31.60 -17.48 -20.00
C PRO A 45 -31.67 -16.03 -19.48
N LEU A 46 -31.67 -15.08 -20.42
CA LEU A 46 -32.03 -13.68 -20.24
C LEU A 46 -33.50 -13.51 -19.84
N ALA A 47 -33.75 -12.86 -18.71
CA ALA A 47 -34.99 -12.09 -18.50
C ALA A 47 -34.75 -10.64 -18.95
N SER A 48 -35.28 -10.30 -20.13
CA SER A 48 -35.44 -8.93 -20.57
C SER A 48 -36.69 -8.34 -19.92
N THR A 49 -36.56 -7.28 -19.11
CA THR A 49 -37.71 -6.46 -18.70
C THR A 49 -37.56 -5.07 -19.28
N LYS A 50 -38.48 -4.78 -20.19
CA LYS A 50 -38.62 -3.55 -20.95
C LYS A 50 -38.96 -2.37 -20.02
N VAL A 51 -38.39 -1.23 -20.37
CA VAL A 51 -38.78 0.11 -19.94
C VAL A 51 -40.27 0.34 -20.24
N SER A 52 -41.03 0.83 -19.27
CA SER A 52 -42.35 1.43 -19.48
C SER A 52 -42.53 2.61 -18.52
N LYS A 53 -42.89 3.74 -19.11
CA LYS A 53 -43.06 5.07 -18.53
C LYS A 53 -44.55 5.26 -18.24
N SER A 54 -44.93 5.57 -17.00
CA SER A 54 -46.23 6.20 -16.73
C SER A 54 -46.20 6.98 -15.41
N THR A 55 -46.43 8.27 -15.57
CA THR A 55 -46.77 9.30 -14.57
C THR A 55 -48.14 9.01 -13.95
N SER A 56 -48.31 9.19 -12.63
CA SER A 56 -49.36 10.03 -12.02
C SER A 56 -49.40 9.87 -10.50
N GLU A 57 -49.98 10.87 -9.86
CA GLU A 57 -49.78 11.30 -8.49
C GLU A 57 -50.84 10.79 -7.49
N HIS A 58 -50.56 11.07 -6.22
CA HIS A 58 -51.47 11.54 -5.16
C HIS A 58 -52.19 10.55 -4.20
N PHE A 59 -51.76 10.69 -2.92
CA PHE A 59 -52.55 11.05 -1.73
C PHE A 59 -53.22 9.97 -0.82
N ILE A 60 -52.91 10.12 0.48
CA ILE A 60 -53.68 9.80 1.73
C ILE A 60 -53.79 8.30 2.11
N GLY A 61 -53.57 7.86 3.35
CA GLY A 61 -53.47 8.58 4.62
C GLY A 61 -53.11 7.71 5.83
N LYS A 62 -52.88 8.43 6.94
CA LYS A 62 -52.66 7.94 8.31
C LYS A 62 -53.98 7.56 8.99
N GLN A 63 -53.95 6.51 9.81
CA GLN A 63 -54.73 6.33 11.07
C GLN A 63 -53.77 5.57 12.01
N SER A 64 -53.39 5.96 13.23
CA SER A 64 -53.97 6.66 14.39
C SER A 64 -55.03 5.89 15.17
N GLU A 65 -54.56 5.35 16.31
CA GLU A 65 -55.17 5.33 17.65
C GLU A 65 -56.06 4.18 18.15
N LYS A 66 -55.48 3.47 19.14
CA LYS A 66 -55.94 3.23 20.53
C LYS A 66 -57.39 2.79 20.79
N SER A 67 -57.50 1.71 21.57
CA SER A 67 -58.44 1.67 22.69
C SER A 67 -57.88 0.84 23.87
N LEU A 68 -58.28 1.26 25.07
CA LEU A 68 -57.87 0.85 26.41
C LEU A 68 -58.94 -0.04 27.08
N THR A 69 -58.64 -0.45 28.32
CA THR A 69 -59.51 -0.96 29.42
C THR A 69 -59.67 -2.49 29.51
N SER A 70 -59.69 -3.18 30.67
CA SER A 70 -59.42 -2.86 32.08
C SER A 70 -59.56 -4.14 32.93
N VAL A 71 -58.63 -4.35 33.89
CA VAL A 71 -58.79 -4.88 35.27
C VAL A 71 -59.41 -6.29 35.52
N SER A 72 -58.66 -7.21 36.16
CA SER A 72 -58.85 -7.64 37.57
C SER A 72 -57.97 -8.83 37.96
N ASN A 73 -57.59 -8.85 39.23
CA ASN A 73 -56.58 -9.69 39.87
C ASN A 73 -57.06 -11.12 40.19
N ALA A 74 -56.15 -12.08 40.13
CA ALA A 74 -56.14 -13.25 41.01
C ALA A 74 -54.69 -13.73 41.21
N ALA A 75 -54.21 -13.69 42.45
CA ALA A 75 -52.94 -14.28 42.86
C ALA A 75 -53.16 -15.76 43.21
N MET A 76 -52.23 -16.63 42.82
CA MET A 76 -51.61 -17.69 43.65
C MET A 76 -50.55 -18.46 42.81
N PRO A 77 -49.60 -19.17 43.45
CA PRO A 77 -48.17 -19.06 43.15
C PRO A 77 -47.59 -20.28 42.41
N VAL A 78 -46.27 -20.26 42.26
CA VAL A 78 -45.38 -21.38 41.87
C VAL A 78 -45.15 -21.53 40.37
N ALA A 79 -44.02 -21.00 39.91
CA ALA A 79 -43.01 -21.74 39.14
C ALA A 79 -41.78 -20.85 38.98
N GLU A 80 -40.93 -20.92 40.00
CA GLU A 80 -39.56 -20.43 39.95
C GLU A 80 -38.81 -21.27 38.90
N LEU A 81 -38.68 -20.75 37.69
CA LEU A 81 -37.86 -21.36 36.63
C LEU A 81 -37.17 -20.26 35.82
N GLY A 82 -35.89 -20.05 36.15
CA GLY A 82 -34.90 -19.58 35.19
C GLY A 82 -34.67 -18.08 35.11
N THR A 83 -34.55 -17.37 36.23
CA THR A 83 -33.89 -16.04 36.24
C THR A 83 -32.39 -16.17 36.52
N GLU A 84 -31.74 -17.15 35.89
CA GLU A 84 -30.29 -17.14 35.74
C GLU A 84 -29.98 -16.97 34.26
N ALA A 85 -30.32 -15.79 33.74
CA ALA A 85 -29.59 -15.27 32.59
C ALA A 85 -28.14 -15.16 33.04
N SER A 86 -27.35 -16.18 32.70
CA SER A 86 -25.99 -16.34 33.18
C SER A 86 -25.23 -15.03 33.06
N ALA A 87 -24.35 -14.73 34.01
CA ALA A 87 -23.47 -13.57 33.94
C ALA A 87 -22.80 -13.46 32.55
N TRP A 88 -22.53 -14.60 31.90
CA TRP A 88 -22.09 -14.72 30.51
C TRP A 88 -23.07 -14.14 29.47
N ALA A 89 -24.38 -14.42 29.56
CA ALA A 89 -25.38 -13.82 28.67
C ALA A 89 -25.48 -12.29 28.84
N MET A 90 -25.28 -11.79 30.06
CA MET A 90 -25.28 -10.35 30.34
C MET A 90 -23.99 -9.67 29.83
N VAL A 91 -22.84 -10.32 29.98
CA VAL A 91 -21.55 -9.90 29.40
C VAL A 91 -21.60 -9.92 27.86
N ALA A 92 -22.16 -10.96 27.25
CA ALA A 92 -22.35 -11.05 25.81
C ALA A 92 -23.26 -9.93 25.27
N ARG A 93 -24.36 -9.60 25.98
CA ARG A 93 -25.24 -8.46 25.65
C ARG A 93 -24.53 -7.10 25.79
N LYS A 94 -23.64 -6.93 26.78
CA LYS A 94 -22.85 -5.71 26.97
C LYS A 94 -21.76 -5.54 25.91
N ALA A 95 -21.17 -6.66 25.45
CA ALA A 95 -20.20 -6.68 24.34
C ALA A 95 -20.86 -6.46 22.97
N ALA A 96 -22.06 -6.99 22.74
CA ALA A 96 -22.80 -6.84 21.48
C ALA A 96 -23.20 -5.39 21.17
N ARG A 97 -23.39 -4.55 22.20
CA ARG A 97 -23.75 -3.13 22.05
C ARG A 97 -22.60 -2.22 21.66
N LYS A 98 -21.36 -2.72 21.61
CA LYS A 98 -20.16 -1.93 21.30
C LYS A 98 -19.37 -2.52 20.14
N LYS A 99 -20.01 -2.83 19.01
CA LYS A 99 -19.24 -2.98 17.77
C LYS A 99 -18.78 -1.56 17.37
N PRO A 100 -17.49 -1.22 17.48
CA PRO A 100 -17.03 0.11 17.11
C PRO A 100 -17.31 0.32 15.62
N VAL A 101 -17.98 1.42 15.29
CA VAL A 101 -18.14 1.85 13.90
C VAL A 101 -16.74 1.94 13.30
N PRO A 102 -16.48 1.29 12.14
CA PRO A 102 -15.16 1.33 11.54
C PRO A 102 -14.79 2.79 11.27
N LYS A 103 -13.55 3.15 11.60
CA LYS A 103 -13.04 4.50 11.33
C LYS A 103 -13.23 4.81 9.84
N ARG A 104 -13.61 6.05 9.51
CA ARG A 104 -13.82 6.50 8.10
C ARG A 104 -12.70 6.04 7.17
N ARG A 105 -11.45 6.10 7.63
CA ARG A 105 -10.28 5.65 6.88
C ARG A 105 -10.28 4.16 6.56
N THR A 106 -10.68 3.32 7.52
CA THR A 106 -10.78 1.86 7.31
C THR A 106 -11.82 1.54 6.24
N VAL A 107 -12.95 2.25 6.25
CA VAL A 107 -14.00 2.12 5.24
C VAL A 107 -13.48 2.55 3.87
N GLU A 108 -12.80 3.69 3.79
CA GLU A 108 -12.23 4.19 2.52
C GLU A 108 -11.16 3.24 1.95
N SER A 109 -10.29 2.69 2.81
CA SER A 109 -9.31 1.68 2.39
C SER A 109 -9.95 0.41 1.86
N ALA A 110 -11.02 -0.07 2.50
CA ALA A 110 -11.75 -1.24 2.04
C ALA A 110 -12.46 -0.99 0.70
N ALA A 111 -13.13 0.17 0.57
CA ALA A 111 -13.83 0.56 -0.65
C ALA A 111 -12.92 0.58 -1.88
N ARG A 112 -11.66 1.01 -1.72
CA ARG A 112 -10.66 1.02 -2.80
C ARG A 112 -10.37 -0.35 -3.38
N GLY A 113 -10.44 -1.41 -2.58
CA GLY A 113 -10.25 -2.78 -3.08
C GLY A 113 -11.33 -3.24 -4.05
N PHE A 114 -12.46 -2.53 -4.09
CA PHE A 114 -13.60 -2.82 -4.98
C PHE A 114 -13.78 -1.76 -6.07
N GLN A 115 -12.96 -0.71 -6.08
CA GLN A 115 -13.01 0.29 -7.13
C GLN A 115 -12.13 -0.17 -8.31
N PRO A 116 -12.58 0.07 -9.56
CA PRO A 116 -11.74 -0.22 -10.72
C PRO A 116 -10.47 0.62 -10.62
N ILE A 117 -9.32 -0.03 -10.87
CA ILE A 117 -8.03 0.64 -10.92
C ILE A 117 -8.10 1.66 -12.06
N THR A 118 -8.24 2.93 -11.69
CA THR A 118 -8.39 4.04 -12.64
C THR A 118 -7.10 4.86 -12.61
N GLY A 119 -6.53 5.13 -13.78
CA GLY A 119 -5.31 5.94 -13.92
C GLY A 119 -4.00 5.15 -13.94
N PRO A 120 -2.87 5.86 -14.03
CA PRO A 120 -1.54 5.24 -14.08
C PRO A 120 -1.28 4.42 -12.82
N VAL A 121 -0.77 3.21 -13.03
CA VAL A 121 -0.35 2.28 -11.98
C VAL A 121 1.15 2.44 -11.81
N GLY A 122 1.60 2.62 -10.58
CA GLY A 122 3.01 2.83 -10.29
C GLY A 122 3.22 3.54 -8.97
N PHE A 123 4.49 3.84 -8.72
CA PHE A 123 4.94 4.54 -7.53
C PHE A 123 5.84 5.67 -7.97
N GLY A 124 5.77 6.77 -7.24
CA GLY A 124 6.56 7.96 -7.54
C GLY A 124 6.98 8.66 -6.27
N TYR A 125 8.12 9.35 -6.35
CA TYR A 125 8.56 10.27 -5.31
C TYR A 125 7.95 11.66 -5.52
N VAL A 126 7.43 12.22 -4.43
CA VAL A 126 7.06 13.63 -4.34
C VAL A 126 8.06 14.33 -3.44
N TYR A 127 8.70 15.38 -3.95
CA TYR A 127 9.74 16.10 -3.23
C TYR A 127 9.22 17.40 -2.64
N ILE A 128 9.38 17.57 -1.33
CA ILE A 128 8.91 18.75 -0.59
C ILE A 128 10.05 19.42 0.17
N PRO A 129 9.99 20.75 0.37
CA PRO A 129 10.97 21.48 1.16
C PRO A 129 10.89 21.11 2.64
N ARG A 130 12.04 21.20 3.30
CA ARG A 130 12.16 21.06 4.75
C ARG A 130 13.11 22.11 5.31
N SER A 131 12.66 22.77 6.37
CA SER A 131 13.44 23.82 7.02
C SER A 131 14.52 23.25 7.97
N ARG A 132 14.24 22.14 8.65
CA ARG A 132 15.13 21.59 9.68
C ARG A 132 15.33 20.08 9.55
N ARG A 133 16.30 19.55 10.29
CA ARG A 133 16.45 18.10 10.43
C ARG A 133 15.20 17.52 11.10
N MET A 134 14.63 16.50 10.46
CA MET A 134 13.44 15.78 10.92
C MET A 134 13.70 14.29 10.80
N SER A 135 13.25 13.53 11.79
CA SER A 135 13.20 12.08 11.71
C SER A 135 12.04 11.64 10.80
N ARG A 136 12.06 10.39 10.31
CA ARG A 136 10.93 9.84 9.54
C ARG A 136 9.62 9.85 10.34
N ARG A 137 9.70 9.65 11.65
CA ARG A 137 8.55 9.71 12.57
C ARG A 137 7.97 11.12 12.63
N ASP A 138 8.81 12.14 12.71
CA ASP A 138 8.37 13.54 12.73
C ASP A 138 7.70 13.94 11.41
N VAL A 139 8.26 13.49 10.28
CA VAL A 139 7.67 13.71 8.95
C VAL A 139 6.27 13.09 8.90
N ARG A 140 6.09 11.83 9.31
CA ARG A 140 4.78 11.18 9.35
C ARG A 140 3.79 11.90 10.26
N SER A 141 4.23 12.32 11.44
CA SER A 141 3.39 13.06 12.39
C SER A 141 2.90 14.37 11.78
N ARG A 142 3.80 15.16 11.20
CA ARG A 142 3.45 16.44 10.54
C ARG A 142 2.54 16.25 9.33
N LEU A 143 2.82 15.26 8.48
CA LEU A 143 1.94 14.92 7.36
C LEU A 143 0.53 14.58 7.84
N SER A 144 0.40 13.83 8.93
CA SER A 144 -0.91 13.52 9.53
C SER A 144 -1.65 14.77 10.00
N VAL A 145 -0.94 15.77 10.55
CA VAL A 145 -1.54 17.06 10.95
C VAL A 145 -2.02 17.85 9.72
N LEU A 146 -1.34 17.73 8.59
CA LEU A 146 -1.75 18.34 7.31
C LEU A 146 -2.91 17.57 6.62
N GLY A 147 -3.43 16.51 7.25
CA GLY A 147 -4.50 15.68 6.71
C GLY A 147 -4.03 14.62 5.71
N VAL A 148 -2.72 14.47 5.50
CA VAL A 148 -2.14 13.42 4.67
C VAL A 148 -2.16 12.11 5.44
N ASP A 149 -2.66 11.04 4.81
CA ASP A 149 -2.65 9.71 5.44
C ASP A 149 -1.22 9.14 5.49
N PRO A 150 -0.58 9.02 6.67
CA PRO A 150 0.81 8.58 6.76
C PRO A 150 1.03 7.13 6.34
N TYR A 151 -0.03 6.33 6.22
CA TYR A 151 0.03 4.93 5.79
C TYR A 151 0.09 4.78 4.26
N ARG A 152 -0.30 5.82 3.52
CA ARG A 152 -0.18 5.87 2.06
C ARG A 152 1.18 6.35 1.60
N VAL A 153 1.97 6.90 2.52
CA VAL A 153 3.38 7.21 2.32
C VAL A 153 4.20 5.95 2.63
N LEU A 154 4.61 5.28 1.56
CA LEU A 154 5.30 3.99 1.61
C LEU A 154 6.68 4.13 2.24
N ASP A 155 7.47 5.10 1.77
CA ASP A 155 8.79 5.40 2.30
C ASP A 155 9.05 6.91 2.37
N ILE A 156 10.01 7.27 3.23
CA ILE A 156 10.46 8.65 3.42
C ILE A 156 11.98 8.67 3.27
N THR A 157 12.44 9.41 2.26
CA THR A 157 13.85 9.61 1.95
C THR A 157 14.24 11.07 2.14
N PHE A 158 15.53 11.32 2.35
CA PHE A 158 16.10 12.67 2.49
C PHE A 158 17.21 12.81 1.45
N PRO A 159 16.86 13.13 0.19
CA PRO A 159 17.82 13.14 -0.90
C PRO A 159 18.86 14.26 -0.74
N ALA A 160 18.43 15.43 -0.25
CA ALA A 160 19.25 16.62 0.00
C ALA A 160 18.98 17.21 1.39
N ARG A 161 19.80 18.19 1.82
CA ARG A 161 19.73 18.81 3.16
C ARG A 161 18.35 19.39 3.50
N SER A 162 17.74 20.07 2.55
CA SER A 162 16.49 20.83 2.67
C SER A 162 15.30 20.17 1.95
N VAL A 163 15.40 18.87 1.62
CA VAL A 163 14.36 18.17 0.83
C VAL A 163 13.96 16.86 1.50
N VAL A 164 12.66 16.56 1.46
CA VAL A 164 12.10 15.25 1.81
C VAL A 164 11.49 14.64 0.55
N GLY A 165 11.83 13.38 0.26
CA GLY A 165 11.15 12.57 -0.74
C GLY A 165 10.10 11.69 -0.07
N LEU A 166 8.87 11.76 -0.56
CA LEU A 166 7.74 10.93 -0.13
C LEU A 166 7.41 9.94 -1.23
N LEU A 167 7.60 8.65 -0.98
CA LEU A 167 7.21 7.60 -1.91
C LEU A 167 5.72 7.31 -1.75
N VAL A 168 4.95 7.47 -2.82
CA VAL A 168 3.50 7.22 -2.83
C VAL A 168 3.07 6.45 -4.07
N HIS A 169 1.90 5.84 -4.01
CA HIS A 169 1.24 5.30 -5.20
C HIS A 169 0.78 6.44 -6.10
N GLU A 170 0.91 6.29 -7.42
CA GLU A 170 0.61 7.36 -8.38
C GLU A 170 -0.85 7.85 -8.25
N GLN A 171 -1.82 6.93 -8.07
CA GLN A 171 -3.23 7.28 -7.80
C GLN A 171 -3.47 8.13 -6.54
N TYR A 172 -2.53 8.16 -5.59
CA TYR A 172 -2.63 9.00 -4.39
C TYR A 172 -1.93 10.35 -4.56
N LYS A 173 -1.10 10.52 -5.59
CA LYS A 173 -0.27 11.69 -5.81
C LYS A 173 -1.12 12.96 -5.92
N ASP A 174 -2.19 12.96 -6.69
CA ASP A 174 -3.07 14.13 -6.84
C ASP A 174 -3.71 14.55 -5.51
N ILE A 175 -4.14 13.57 -4.71
CA ILE A 175 -4.70 13.81 -3.38
C ILE A 175 -3.64 14.41 -2.46
N LEU A 176 -2.42 13.87 -2.49
CA LEU A 176 -1.29 14.39 -1.73
C LEU A 176 -0.96 15.84 -2.15
N LEU A 177 -0.85 16.10 -3.45
CA LEU A 177 -0.57 17.44 -3.99
C LEU A 177 -1.66 18.45 -3.59
N ALA A 178 -2.94 18.06 -3.64
CA ALA A 178 -4.05 18.90 -3.19
C ALA A 178 -3.96 19.23 -1.69
N GLN A 179 -3.55 18.26 -0.85
CA GLN A 179 -3.37 18.49 0.59
C GLN A 179 -2.17 19.39 0.90
N LEU A 180 -1.06 19.19 0.19
CA LEU A 180 0.13 20.06 0.31
C LEU A 180 -0.16 21.48 -0.18
N GLY A 181 -0.92 21.61 -1.27
CA GLY A 181 -1.38 22.89 -1.82
C GLY A 181 -2.27 23.66 -0.86
N LYS A 182 -3.19 23.00 -0.14
CA LYS A 182 -3.99 23.61 0.93
C LYS A 182 -3.12 24.20 2.05
N ALA A 183 -1.99 23.55 2.34
CA ALA A 183 -1.01 24.02 3.32
C ALA A 183 0.02 25.03 2.75
N LYS A 184 -0.14 25.44 1.48
CA LYS A 184 0.79 26.33 0.76
C LYS A 184 2.23 25.82 0.72
N ILE A 185 2.41 24.50 0.71
CA ILE A 185 3.72 23.87 0.58
C ILE A 185 4.04 23.74 -0.91
N GLN A 186 5.13 24.36 -1.34
CA GLN A 186 5.62 24.25 -2.72
C GLN A 186 6.23 22.87 -2.92
N VAL A 187 5.83 22.18 -3.98
CA VAL A 187 6.36 20.86 -4.36
C VAL A 187 7.38 21.05 -5.47
N TYR A 188 8.51 20.36 -5.39
CA TYR A 188 9.49 20.35 -6.48
C TYR A 188 9.03 19.38 -7.57
N GLN A 189 8.77 19.91 -8.78
CA GLN A 189 8.30 19.10 -9.90
C GLN A 189 9.45 18.32 -10.56
N ASP A 190 10.59 18.97 -10.79
CA ASP A 190 11.70 18.42 -11.57
C ASP A 190 12.95 18.17 -10.71
N PHE A 191 12.76 17.74 -9.46
CA PHE A 191 13.88 17.48 -8.56
C PHE A 191 14.61 16.19 -8.93
N ASN A 192 15.90 16.32 -9.29
CA ASN A 192 16.76 15.18 -9.55
C ASN A 192 17.53 14.77 -8.27
N PRO A 193 17.28 13.58 -7.68
CA PRO A 193 17.98 13.13 -6.48
C PRO A 193 19.46 12.80 -6.69
N CYS A 194 19.89 12.58 -7.95
CA CYS A 194 21.27 12.24 -8.32
C CYS A 194 22.10 13.44 -8.77
N ASP A 195 21.55 14.66 -8.71
CA ASP A 195 22.27 15.88 -9.08
C ASP A 195 23.51 16.08 -8.17
N PRO A 196 24.72 16.24 -8.74
CA PRO A 196 25.95 16.55 -7.99
C PRO A 196 25.81 17.74 -7.03
N ALA A 197 24.96 18.72 -7.34
CA ALA A 197 24.73 19.90 -6.51
C ALA A 197 24.11 19.57 -5.15
N HIS A 198 23.36 18.46 -5.05
CA HIS A 198 22.72 18.03 -3.80
C HIS A 198 23.68 17.38 -2.80
N LEU A 199 24.90 17.04 -3.25
CA LEU A 199 25.95 16.47 -2.42
C LEU A 199 26.64 17.56 -1.59
N ALA A 200 26.08 17.82 -0.40
CA ALA A 200 26.54 18.90 0.50
C ALA A 200 27.62 18.47 1.51
N ASP A 201 28.16 17.26 1.40
CA ASP A 201 29.22 16.77 2.30
C ASP A 201 30.56 17.43 1.94
N PRO A 202 31.24 18.11 2.89
CA PRO A 202 32.54 18.72 2.66
C PRO A 202 33.59 17.77 2.08
N THR A 203 33.47 16.47 2.37
CA THR A 203 34.38 15.41 1.90
C THR A 203 34.42 15.30 0.38
N TYR A 204 33.32 15.65 -0.31
CA TYR A 204 33.21 15.55 -1.76
C TYR A 204 33.34 16.89 -2.48
N LYS A 205 33.62 17.98 -1.75
CA LYS A 205 33.67 19.34 -2.30
C LYS A 205 34.75 19.51 -3.37
N ASN A 206 35.86 18.80 -3.21
CA ASN A 206 37.02 18.89 -4.10
C ASN A 206 37.01 17.84 -5.23
N LYS A 207 35.99 16.99 -5.29
CA LYS A 207 35.86 15.97 -6.35
C LYS A 207 35.30 16.58 -7.63
N SER A 208 35.61 15.96 -8.76
CA SER A 208 35.05 16.36 -10.04
C SER A 208 33.53 16.13 -10.10
N ASP A 209 32.83 16.85 -10.97
CA ASP A 209 31.37 16.69 -11.10
C ASP A 209 30.97 15.27 -11.54
N ALA A 210 31.79 14.61 -12.36
CA ALA A 210 31.57 13.22 -12.77
C ALA A 210 31.67 12.23 -11.60
N GLU A 211 32.69 12.39 -10.74
CA GLU A 211 32.80 11.57 -9.53
C GLU A 211 31.67 11.85 -8.54
N ARG A 212 31.27 13.12 -8.40
CA ARG A 212 30.14 13.51 -7.55
C ARG A 212 28.83 12.93 -8.04
N LEU A 213 28.62 12.87 -9.36
CA LEU A 213 27.47 12.21 -9.98
C LEU A 213 27.45 10.72 -9.62
N SER A 214 28.56 10.01 -9.82
CA SER A 214 28.66 8.58 -9.47
C SER A 214 28.33 8.35 -7.99
N ILE A 215 28.90 9.15 -7.10
CA ILE A 215 28.64 9.05 -5.66
C ILE A 215 27.17 9.36 -5.33
N ALA A 216 26.57 10.36 -5.97
CA ALA A 216 25.17 10.70 -5.76
C ALA A 216 24.24 9.56 -6.22
N MET A 217 24.55 8.94 -7.36
CA MET A 217 23.85 7.74 -7.85
C MET A 217 23.97 6.57 -6.88
N ASP A 218 25.17 6.27 -6.38
CA ASP A 218 25.39 5.18 -5.42
C ASP A 218 24.62 5.41 -4.11
N ILE A 219 24.63 6.65 -3.61
CA ILE A 219 23.87 7.04 -2.42
C ILE A 219 22.37 6.91 -2.70
N HIS A 220 21.89 7.31 -3.88
CA HIS A 220 20.48 7.18 -4.24
C HIS A 220 20.05 5.72 -4.35
N ARG A 221 20.81 4.89 -5.06
CA ARG A 221 20.67 3.43 -5.14
C ARG A 221 20.58 2.80 -3.76
N ASN A 222 21.51 3.12 -2.86
CA ASN A 222 21.49 2.62 -1.48
C ASN A 222 20.22 3.03 -0.72
N ARG A 223 19.75 4.28 -0.89
CA ARG A 223 18.50 4.76 -0.27
C ARG A 223 17.30 3.97 -0.77
N CYS A 224 17.22 3.70 -2.07
CA CYS A 224 16.16 2.88 -2.69
C CYS A 224 16.16 1.46 -2.12
N CYS A 225 17.31 0.77 -2.10
CA CYS A 225 17.42 -0.58 -1.53
C CYS A 225 17.01 -0.62 -0.05
N ARG A 226 17.47 0.36 0.74
CA ARG A 226 17.05 0.48 2.16
C ARG A 226 15.57 0.77 2.29
N GLY A 227 14.98 1.54 1.38
CA GLY A 227 13.55 1.79 1.27
C GLY A 227 12.78 0.49 1.09
N LEU A 228 13.17 -0.30 0.09
CA LEU A 228 12.58 -1.60 -0.20
C LEU A 228 12.64 -2.56 1.00
N ALA A 229 13.79 -2.66 1.66
CA ALA A 229 13.96 -3.54 2.84
C ALA A 229 13.01 -3.20 4.01
N ARG A 230 12.49 -1.96 4.09
CA ARG A 230 11.50 -1.56 5.10
C ARG A 230 10.06 -1.89 4.72
N LEU A 231 9.79 -2.12 3.44
CA LEU A 231 8.45 -2.39 2.93
C LEU A 231 8.09 -3.86 3.12
N ARG A 232 6.78 -4.14 3.18
CA ARG A 232 6.27 -5.52 3.17
C ARG A 232 6.53 -6.13 1.79
N HIS A 233 6.87 -7.41 1.76
CA HIS A 233 7.32 -8.10 0.54
C HIS A 233 6.46 -7.83 -0.72
N PRO A 234 5.11 -7.93 -0.71
CA PRO A 234 4.33 -7.69 -1.92
C PRO A 234 4.44 -6.24 -2.45
N ILE A 235 4.52 -5.28 -1.54
CA ILE A 235 4.66 -3.86 -1.89
C ILE A 235 6.10 -3.60 -2.35
N ALA A 236 7.09 -4.20 -1.68
CA ALA A 236 8.50 -4.09 -2.06
C ALA A 236 8.76 -4.62 -3.48
N VAL A 237 8.13 -5.72 -3.88
CA VAL A 237 8.22 -6.25 -5.26
C VAL A 237 7.68 -5.23 -6.27
N ALA A 238 6.50 -4.66 -5.99
CA ALA A 238 5.86 -3.71 -6.91
C ALA A 238 6.65 -2.41 -7.04
N VAL A 239 7.11 -1.84 -5.92
CA VAL A 239 7.98 -0.65 -5.90
C VAL A 239 9.35 -0.93 -6.51
N GLY A 240 9.89 -2.12 -6.27
CA GLY A 240 11.17 -2.53 -6.80
C GLY A 240 11.19 -2.57 -8.33
N ARG A 241 10.11 -3.06 -8.94
CA ARG A 241 9.93 -3.01 -10.40
C ARG A 241 9.94 -1.58 -10.93
N THR A 242 9.20 -0.66 -10.29
CA THR A 242 9.23 0.75 -10.71
C THR A 242 10.63 1.36 -10.59
N PHE A 243 11.40 1.00 -9.57
CA PHE A 243 12.78 1.48 -9.44
C PHE A 243 13.75 0.87 -10.48
N LEU A 244 13.50 -0.36 -10.95
CA LEU A 244 14.23 -0.93 -12.07
C LEU A 244 13.91 -0.19 -13.37
N ASP A 245 12.63 0.07 -13.63
CA ASP A 245 12.18 0.78 -14.83
C ASP A 245 12.74 2.22 -14.88
N GLU A 246 12.85 2.88 -13.72
CA GLU A 246 13.47 4.21 -13.57
C GLU A 246 15.02 4.16 -13.55
N GLY A 247 15.63 2.97 -13.53
CA GLY A 247 17.09 2.79 -13.51
C GLY A 247 17.75 3.18 -12.19
N PHE A 248 17.02 3.22 -11.09
CA PHE A 248 17.56 3.58 -9.77
C PHE A 248 18.33 2.44 -9.09
N ILE A 249 18.01 1.20 -9.44
CA ILE A 249 18.62 -0.02 -8.88
C ILE A 249 18.85 -1.03 -10.01
N THR A 250 19.69 -2.03 -9.78
CA THR A 250 19.86 -3.18 -10.70
C THR A 250 19.04 -4.39 -10.25
N ASP A 251 18.90 -5.41 -11.10
CA ASP A 251 18.14 -6.62 -10.75
C ASP A 251 18.76 -7.33 -9.54
N GLU A 252 20.09 -7.34 -9.45
CA GLU A 252 20.83 -7.92 -8.32
C GLU A 252 20.49 -7.21 -7.00
N ASP A 253 20.42 -5.87 -7.02
CA ASP A 253 20.02 -5.10 -5.84
C ASP A 253 18.60 -5.43 -5.42
N LEU A 254 17.69 -5.58 -6.39
CA LEU A 254 16.30 -5.85 -6.11
C LEU A 254 16.17 -7.20 -5.42
N GLN A 255 16.81 -8.24 -5.96
CA GLN A 255 16.82 -9.57 -5.36
C GLN A 255 17.40 -9.54 -3.94
N ASP A 256 18.54 -8.87 -3.74
CA ASP A 256 19.19 -8.74 -2.44
C ASP A 256 18.32 -7.95 -1.45
N ALA A 257 17.68 -6.85 -1.87
CA ALA A 257 16.76 -6.08 -1.04
C ALA A 257 15.51 -6.89 -0.65
N LEU A 258 14.92 -7.66 -1.58
CA LEU A 258 13.75 -8.49 -1.32
C LEU A 258 14.05 -9.65 -0.37
N SER A 259 15.27 -10.20 -0.40
CA SER A 259 15.71 -11.23 0.56
C SER A 259 15.69 -10.72 2.01
N ARG A 260 15.94 -9.42 2.19
CA ARG A 260 15.96 -8.73 3.49
C ARG A 260 14.60 -8.17 3.91
N CYS A 261 13.58 -8.24 3.05
CA CYS A 261 12.24 -7.75 3.37
C CYS A 261 11.54 -8.65 4.40
N PRO A 262 10.83 -8.06 5.39
CA PRO A 262 10.02 -8.82 6.33
C PRO A 262 8.84 -9.52 5.63
N GLY A 263 8.64 -10.81 5.93
CA GLY A 263 7.55 -11.62 5.40
C GLY A 263 7.82 -12.22 4.01
N THR A 264 9.08 -12.41 3.64
CA THR A 264 9.47 -13.30 2.54
C THR A 264 8.78 -14.65 2.76
N PRO A 265 7.98 -15.16 1.80
CA PRO A 265 7.48 -16.52 1.88
C PRO A 265 8.69 -17.43 1.94
N LEU A 266 8.94 -18.05 3.10
CA LEU A 266 9.86 -19.18 3.17
C LEU A 266 9.36 -20.19 2.15
N SER A 267 10.17 -20.44 1.12
CA SER A 267 9.84 -21.43 0.10
C SER A 267 9.47 -22.75 0.82
N PRO A 268 8.33 -23.39 0.51
CA PRO A 268 7.82 -24.54 1.28
C PRO A 268 8.78 -25.74 1.31
N LYS A 269 9.82 -25.75 0.47
CA LYS A 269 10.83 -26.81 0.41
C LYS A 269 11.79 -26.86 1.61
N LYS A 270 11.94 -25.79 2.40
CA LYS A 270 12.84 -25.80 3.58
C LYS A 270 12.16 -26.13 4.91
N ALA A 271 10.83 -26.10 4.97
CA ALA A 271 10.10 -26.38 6.21
C ALA A 271 9.97 -27.89 6.53
N PHE A 272 10.27 -28.77 5.57
CA PHE A 272 10.02 -30.21 5.69
C PHE A 272 11.24 -31.05 6.13
N MET A 273 12.40 -30.42 6.39
CA MET A 273 13.65 -31.12 6.72
C MET A 273 14.25 -30.72 8.08
N ALA A 274 13.42 -30.38 9.08
CA ALA A 274 13.88 -30.37 10.46
C ALA A 274 13.80 -31.82 11.00
N PRO A 275 14.92 -32.46 11.40
CA PRO A 275 14.85 -33.74 12.10
C PRO A 275 14.43 -33.49 13.54
N ASN A 276 13.39 -34.20 13.98
CA ASN A 276 13.04 -34.37 15.38
C ASN A 276 14.24 -34.98 16.14
N GLY A 277 14.81 -34.22 17.07
CA GLY A 277 15.79 -34.68 18.04
C GLY A 277 15.27 -34.48 19.45
N SER A 278 14.68 -35.54 19.99
CA SER A 278 14.36 -35.71 21.42
C SER A 278 15.64 -36.02 22.19
N GLN A 279 15.90 -35.28 23.29
CA GLN A 279 16.70 -35.62 24.49
C GLN A 279 16.80 -34.31 25.30
N GLY A 280 16.64 -34.21 26.61
CA GLY A 280 16.50 -35.15 27.71
C GLY A 280 16.76 -34.29 28.96
N SER A 281 15.85 -34.30 29.91
CA SER A 281 15.91 -33.57 31.17
C SER A 281 16.72 -34.34 32.21
N SER A 282 17.66 -33.68 32.91
CA SER A 282 17.84 -33.69 34.38
C SER A 282 19.23 -33.19 34.78
N GLU A 283 19.30 -32.63 36.00
CA GLU A 283 20.51 -32.37 36.81
C GLU A 283 21.37 -31.16 36.36
N ASP A 284 21.76 -30.18 37.18
CA ASP A 284 21.78 -30.08 38.65
C ASP A 284 21.84 -28.62 39.10
N GLN A 285 21.43 -28.42 40.35
CA GLN A 285 21.30 -27.18 41.08
C GLN A 285 22.48 -27.08 42.03
N GLU A 286 23.44 -26.18 41.78
CA GLU A 286 24.49 -25.87 42.75
C GLU A 286 24.55 -24.36 43.00
N MET A 287 24.14 -24.05 44.23
CA MET A 287 24.25 -22.78 44.93
C MET A 287 25.71 -22.66 45.38
N ASP A 288 26.34 -21.50 45.21
CA ASP A 288 26.95 -20.73 46.33
C ASP A 288 28.08 -19.78 45.90
N ASP A 289 27.88 -18.54 46.37
CA ASP A 289 28.84 -17.71 47.11
C ASP A 289 29.94 -16.90 46.40
N ALA A 290 30.21 -15.79 47.06
CA ALA A 290 31.41 -14.98 47.06
C ALA A 290 31.53 -13.82 46.05
N THR A 291 30.93 -12.70 46.50
CA THR A 291 31.63 -11.42 46.77
C THR A 291 32.17 -10.55 45.64
N ARG A 292 31.86 -9.25 45.80
CA ARG A 292 32.78 -8.09 45.74
C ARG A 292 32.72 -7.22 44.48
N SER A 293 32.32 -5.95 44.72
CA SER A 293 32.91 -4.68 44.23
C SER A 293 33.27 -4.57 42.74
N ASP A 294 32.96 -3.49 42.01
CA ASP A 294 32.95 -2.09 42.43
C ASP A 294 32.03 -1.26 41.53
N TYR A 295 31.55 -0.18 42.13
CA TYR A 295 31.03 1.02 41.49
C TYR A 295 32.13 1.77 40.72
N ASP A 296 31.72 2.49 39.68
CA ASP A 296 32.41 3.64 39.03
C ASP A 296 33.73 3.30 38.28
N ASP A 297 33.93 3.66 37.01
CA ASP A 297 34.20 5.02 36.53
C ASP A 297 34.01 5.18 35.00
N GLU A 298 33.56 6.39 34.64
CA GLU A 298 33.83 7.24 33.46
C GLU A 298 34.44 6.65 32.16
N LEU A 299 33.75 6.80 31.01
CA LEU A 299 33.81 7.96 30.08
C LEU A 299 32.94 7.74 28.82
#